data_AF-A0A5B8ICB1-F1
#
_entry.id   AF-A0A5B8ICB1-F1
#
_cell.length_a   1.000
_cell.length_b   1.000
_cell.length_c   1.000
_cell.angle_alpha   90.00
_cell.angle_beta   90.00
_cell.angle_gamma   90.00
#
_symmetry.space_group_name_H-M   'P 1'
#
loop_
_entity.id
_entity.type
_entity.pdbx_description
1 polymer ?
#
loop_
_entity_poly.entity_id
_entity_poly.type
_entity_poly.pdbx_seq_one_letter_code
_entity_poly.pdbx_strand_id
1 'polypeptide(L)'
;MADAHTTAPAAGIKELIERLRQEGVEEGEAKAAQLVSEAETRARQILGKAEAEAKSVRDAARAEAERTRQGGEEALRAAMRDTVLKLKDTLSRQFSEQVSGTVSRLARDDEVLKRMILAVAARSREDAGVDDAAVLDVVLPRSTVGLDELRRKPEELKEGSLTHFVAAAAAEMLRDGVTFERAGDDADGIRLVLKDEGLVVDLTDRAVADMILRHLQPRFRALLEGVVS
;
A
#
# COMPACT_ATOMS: atom_id res chain seq x y z
N MET A 1 -75.80 -79.68 76.09
CA MET A 1 -75.36 -79.66 74.68
C MET A 1 -75.37 -78.21 74.22
N ALA A 2 -74.20 -77.71 73.77
CA ALA A 2 -73.91 -76.67 72.76
C ALA A 2 -74.79 -75.40 72.71
N ASP A 3 -74.33 -74.19 72.44
CA ASP A 3 -73.04 -73.51 72.33
C ASP A 3 -73.46 -72.05 72.03
N ALA A 4 -72.89 -71.02 72.67
CA ALA A 4 -72.94 -69.64 72.17
C ALA A 4 -72.05 -68.72 73.03
N HIS A 5 -70.75 -68.99 73.02
CA HIS A 5 -69.78 -67.96 73.37
C HIS A 5 -69.59 -66.99 72.18
N THR A 6 -69.71 -65.69 72.46
CA THR A 6 -68.75 -64.66 72.04
C THR A 6 -68.63 -64.35 70.54
N THR A 7 -69.25 -63.25 70.05
CA THR A 7 -68.99 -62.75 68.67
C THR A 7 -69.13 -61.22 68.47
N ALA A 8 -68.99 -60.40 69.51
CA ALA A 8 -69.14 -58.93 69.40
C ALA A 8 -67.83 -58.10 69.28
N PRO A 9 -66.70 -58.42 69.94
CA PRO A 9 -65.52 -57.54 69.90
C PRO A 9 -64.67 -57.67 68.62
N ALA A 10 -64.76 -58.79 67.90
CA ALA A 10 -63.96 -59.03 66.70
C ALA A 10 -64.47 -58.28 65.44
N ALA A 11 -65.76 -57.94 65.38
CA ALA A 11 -66.37 -57.27 64.23
C ALA A 11 -66.04 -55.76 64.19
N GLY A 12 -66.14 -55.06 65.32
CA GLY A 12 -65.82 -53.63 65.41
C GLY A 12 -64.32 -53.31 65.22
N ILE A 13 -63.43 -54.23 65.62
CA ILE A 13 -61.98 -54.10 65.35
C ILE A 13 -61.70 -54.25 63.85
N LYS A 14 -62.38 -55.18 63.17
CA LYS A 14 -62.24 -55.38 61.72
C LYS A 14 -62.69 -54.16 60.93
N GLU A 15 -63.81 -53.56 61.31
CA GLU A 15 -64.38 -52.38 60.67
C GLU A 15 -63.50 -51.14 60.88
N LEU A 16 -62.93 -50.97 62.08
CA LEU A 16 -61.96 -49.92 62.37
C LEU A 16 -60.65 -50.09 61.58
N ILE A 17 -60.14 -51.32 61.46
CA ILE A 17 -58.95 -51.63 60.65
C ILE A 17 -59.21 -51.29 59.18
N GLU A 18 -60.39 -51.64 58.66
CA GLU A 18 -60.70 -51.40 57.26
C GLU A 18 -60.90 -49.91 56.99
N ARG A 19 -61.50 -49.17 57.92
CA ARG A 19 -61.61 -47.70 57.82
C ARG A 19 -60.25 -47.02 57.92
N LEU A 20 -59.36 -47.44 58.83
CA LEU A 20 -57.99 -46.95 58.92
C LEU A 20 -57.16 -47.27 57.67
N ARG A 21 -57.36 -48.46 57.09
CA ARG A 21 -56.72 -48.87 55.84
C ARG A 21 -57.18 -47.98 54.69
N GLN A 22 -58.48 -47.70 54.62
CA GLN A 22 -59.07 -46.89 53.56
C GLN A 22 -58.69 -45.41 53.69
N GLU A 23 -58.78 -44.83 54.90
CA GLU A 23 -58.31 -43.48 55.21
C GLU A 23 -56.80 -43.35 54.90
N GLY A 24 -55.97 -44.33 55.27
CA GLY A 24 -54.54 -44.34 54.97
C GLY A 24 -54.21 -44.47 53.48
N VAL A 25 -55.01 -45.23 52.71
CA VAL A 25 -54.87 -45.34 51.25
C VAL A 25 -55.25 -44.03 50.58
N GLU A 26 -56.39 -43.43 50.94
CA GLU A 26 -56.83 -42.14 50.37
C GLU A 26 -55.83 -41.01 50.68
N GLU A 27 -55.32 -40.93 51.91
CA GLU A 27 -54.34 -39.93 52.29
C GLU A 27 -52.98 -40.16 51.59
N GLY A 28 -52.62 -41.43 51.35
CA GLY A 28 -51.45 -41.84 50.59
C GLY A 28 -51.55 -41.47 49.11
N GLU A 29 -52.69 -41.75 48.48
CA GLU A 29 -52.98 -41.39 47.08
C GLU A 29 -52.98 -39.87 46.90
N ALA A 30 -53.56 -39.11 47.84
CA ALA A 30 -53.55 -37.65 47.81
C ALA A 30 -52.11 -37.09 47.89
N LYS A 31 -51.28 -37.59 48.81
CA LYS A 31 -49.87 -37.18 48.95
C LYS A 31 -49.04 -37.58 47.71
N ALA A 32 -49.30 -38.75 47.15
CA ALA A 32 -48.64 -39.19 45.91
C ALA A 32 -49.00 -38.29 44.73
N ALA A 33 -50.29 -37.96 44.56
CA ALA A 33 -50.75 -37.06 43.51
C ALA A 33 -50.13 -35.66 43.65
N GLN A 34 -50.01 -35.15 44.88
CA GLN A 34 -49.35 -33.88 45.15
C GLN A 34 -47.86 -33.92 44.78
N LEU A 35 -47.13 -34.97 45.19
CA LEU A 35 -45.71 -35.13 44.87
C LEU A 35 -45.46 -35.19 43.35
N VAL A 36 -46.31 -35.92 42.62
CA VAL A 36 -46.22 -36.00 41.15
C VAL A 36 -46.47 -34.62 40.53
N SER A 37 -47.51 -33.90 40.96
CA SER A 37 -47.81 -32.55 40.47
C SER A 37 -46.68 -31.55 40.72
N GLU A 38 -46.07 -31.59 41.91
CA GLU A 38 -44.90 -30.77 42.24
C GLU A 38 -43.68 -31.14 41.39
N ALA A 39 -43.41 -32.43 41.20
CA ALA A 39 -42.31 -32.91 40.38
C ALA A 39 -42.48 -32.49 38.90
N GLU A 40 -43.69 -32.62 38.35
CA GLU A 40 -44.01 -32.15 37.00
C GLU A 40 -43.83 -30.64 36.86
N THR A 41 -44.26 -29.87 37.87
CA THR A 41 -44.10 -28.40 37.85
C THR A 41 -42.63 -28.01 37.88
N ARG A 42 -41.81 -28.66 38.71
CA ARG A 42 -40.35 -28.44 38.73
C ARG A 42 -39.71 -28.87 37.41
N ALA A 43 -40.12 -29.99 36.82
CA ALA A 43 -39.62 -30.43 35.51
C ALA A 43 -39.93 -29.40 34.41
N ARG A 44 -41.16 -28.88 34.37
CA ARG A 44 -41.55 -27.79 33.43
C ARG A 44 -40.70 -26.53 33.64
N GLN A 45 -40.43 -26.14 34.89
CA GLN A 45 -39.58 -25.00 35.19
C GLN A 45 -38.12 -25.20 34.75
N ILE A 46 -37.57 -26.39 34.97
CA ILE A 46 -36.19 -26.74 34.55
C ILE A 46 -36.10 -26.69 33.03
N LEU A 47 -37.05 -27.30 32.32
CA LEU A 47 -37.10 -27.27 30.85
C LEU A 47 -37.22 -25.85 30.32
N GLY A 48 -38.12 -25.03 30.88
CA GLY A 48 -38.29 -23.65 30.46
C GLY A 48 -37.03 -22.80 30.68
N LYS A 49 -36.31 -23.00 31.80
CA LYS A 49 -35.01 -22.34 32.03
C LYS A 49 -33.95 -22.79 31.03
N ALA A 50 -33.83 -24.10 30.81
CA ALA A 50 -32.86 -24.65 29.86
C ALA A 50 -33.13 -24.17 28.42
N GLU A 51 -34.39 -24.09 28.00
CA GLU A 51 -34.78 -23.54 26.69
C GLU A 51 -34.44 -22.05 26.57
N ALA A 52 -34.71 -21.26 27.61
CA ALA A 52 -34.38 -19.83 27.64
C ALA A 52 -32.86 -19.59 27.58
N GLU A 53 -32.08 -20.35 28.34
CA GLU A 53 -30.62 -20.29 28.32
C GLU A 53 -30.07 -20.72 26.95
N ALA A 54 -30.56 -21.84 26.39
CA ALA A 54 -30.16 -22.31 25.08
C ALA A 54 -30.47 -21.28 23.97
N LYS A 55 -31.63 -20.61 24.06
CA LYS A 55 -31.98 -19.52 23.15
C LYS A 55 -31.02 -18.35 23.29
N SER A 56 -30.75 -17.90 24.52
CA SER A 56 -29.81 -16.81 24.80
C SER A 56 -28.42 -17.09 24.23
N VAL A 57 -27.89 -18.30 24.46
CA VAL A 57 -26.59 -18.72 23.92
C VAL A 57 -26.59 -18.70 22.38
N ARG A 58 -27.65 -19.22 21.74
CA ARG A 58 -27.78 -19.21 20.28
C ARG A 58 -27.86 -17.79 19.70
N ASP A 59 -28.62 -16.92 20.35
CA ASP A 59 -28.79 -15.53 19.89
C ASP A 59 -27.48 -14.74 20.07
N ALA A 60 -26.76 -14.94 21.19
CA ALA A 60 -25.43 -14.36 21.42
C ALA A 60 -24.41 -14.85 20.37
N ALA A 61 -24.37 -16.16 20.10
CA ALA A 61 -23.47 -16.74 19.10
C ALA A 61 -23.76 -16.20 17.69
N ARG A 62 -25.03 -16.01 17.33
CA ARG A 62 -25.42 -15.39 16.05
C ARG A 62 -24.99 -13.94 15.97
N ALA A 63 -25.19 -13.16 17.03
CA ALA A 63 -24.79 -11.76 17.07
C ALA A 63 -23.27 -11.59 16.99
N GLU A 64 -22.50 -12.49 17.60
CA GLU A 64 -21.04 -12.50 17.51
C GLU A 64 -20.54 -12.94 16.12
N ALA A 65 -21.16 -13.97 15.53
CA ALA A 65 -20.85 -14.40 14.16
C ALA A 65 -21.10 -13.27 13.15
N GLU A 66 -22.21 -12.55 13.29
CA GLU A 66 -22.55 -11.43 12.41
C GLU A 66 -21.57 -10.26 12.57
N ARG A 67 -21.23 -9.89 13.81
CA ARG A 67 -20.20 -8.87 14.07
C ARG A 67 -18.84 -9.25 13.47
N THR A 68 -18.45 -10.52 13.62
CA THR A 68 -17.20 -11.04 13.04
C THR A 68 -17.23 -11.01 11.53
N ARG A 69 -18.35 -11.39 10.90
CA ARG A 69 -18.53 -11.33 9.45
C ARG A 69 -18.41 -9.90 8.92
N GLN A 70 -19.13 -8.96 9.53
CA GLN A 70 -19.09 -7.55 9.16
C GLN A 70 -17.68 -6.96 9.31
N GLY A 71 -17.03 -7.18 10.46
CA GLY A 71 -15.65 -6.74 10.69
C GLY A 71 -14.66 -7.37 9.72
N GLY A 72 -14.85 -8.65 9.37
CA GLY A 72 -14.03 -9.34 8.36
C GLY A 72 -14.20 -8.75 6.97
N GLU A 73 -15.42 -8.42 6.54
CA GLU A 73 -15.67 -7.77 5.26
C GLU A 73 -15.03 -6.38 5.17
N GLU A 74 -15.13 -5.59 6.23
CA GLU A 74 -14.51 -4.27 6.30
C GLU A 74 -12.99 -4.36 6.26
N ALA A 75 -12.40 -5.28 7.03
CA ALA A 75 -10.97 -5.55 7.01
C ALA A 75 -10.49 -5.98 5.62
N LEU A 76 -11.24 -6.85 4.94
CA LEU A 76 -10.94 -7.28 3.58
C LEU A 76 -11.00 -6.11 2.59
N ARG A 77 -12.05 -5.27 2.65
CA ARG A 77 -12.15 -4.07 1.81
C ARG A 77 -10.99 -3.11 2.03
N ALA A 78 -10.57 -2.92 3.28
CA ALA A 78 -9.41 -2.10 3.61
C ALA A 78 -8.12 -2.69 3.02
N ALA A 79 -7.87 -3.99 3.22
CA ALA A 79 -6.70 -4.69 2.69
C ALA A 79 -6.63 -4.63 1.15
N MET A 80 -7.77 -4.76 0.47
CA MET A 80 -7.84 -4.63 -0.99
C MET A 80 -7.46 -3.22 -1.45
N ARG A 81 -8.02 -2.19 -0.83
CA ARG A 81 -7.68 -0.79 -1.13
C ARG A 81 -6.20 -0.53 -0.91
N ASP A 82 -5.66 -0.96 0.21
CA ASP A 82 -4.24 -0.78 0.54
C ASP A 82 -3.33 -1.50 -0.46
N THR A 83 -3.74 -2.69 -0.92
CA THR A 83 -3.00 -3.46 -1.93
C THR A 83 -2.96 -2.72 -3.27
N VAL A 84 -4.10 -2.17 -3.72
CA VAL A 84 -4.18 -1.37 -4.94
C VAL A 84 -3.31 -0.11 -4.83
N LEU A 85 -3.34 0.59 -3.69
CA LEU A 85 -2.52 1.77 -3.47
C LEU A 85 -1.02 1.44 -3.49
N LYS A 86 -0.60 0.37 -2.81
CA LYS A 86 0.80 -0.10 -2.83
C LYS A 86 1.27 -0.48 -4.23
N LEU A 87 0.42 -1.14 -5.02
CA LEU A 87 0.73 -1.49 -6.40
C LEU A 87 0.93 -0.22 -7.25
N LYS A 88 0.02 0.77 -7.13
CA LYS A 88 0.12 2.05 -7.86
C LYS A 88 1.41 2.81 -7.51
N ASP A 89 1.76 2.88 -6.23
CA ASP A 89 2.98 3.52 -5.76
C ASP A 89 4.24 2.82 -6.31
N THR A 90 4.26 1.48 -6.22
CA THR A 90 5.35 0.65 -6.74
C THR A 90 5.58 0.87 -8.23
N LEU A 91 4.50 0.85 -9.04
CA LEU A 91 4.58 1.09 -10.47
C LEU A 91 5.04 2.51 -10.79
N SER A 92 4.56 3.52 -10.04
CA SER A 92 4.97 4.92 -10.23
C SER A 92 6.45 5.14 -9.94
N ARG A 93 6.96 4.51 -8.88
CA ARG A 93 8.39 4.55 -8.54
C ARG A 93 9.23 3.87 -9.61
N GLN A 94 8.86 2.64 -10.00
CA GLN A 94 9.58 1.89 -11.03
C GLN A 94 9.61 2.64 -12.37
N PHE A 95 8.50 3.27 -12.77
CA PHE A 95 8.45 4.12 -13.95
C PHE A 95 9.45 5.28 -13.85
N SER A 96 9.49 5.95 -12.69
CA SER A 96 10.39 7.07 -12.46
C SER A 96 11.85 6.64 -12.52
N GLU A 97 12.20 5.53 -11.87
CA GLU A 97 13.54 4.93 -11.92
C GLU A 97 13.95 4.56 -13.35
N GLN A 98 13.03 4.00 -14.14
CA GLN A 98 13.30 3.64 -15.53
C GLN A 98 13.53 4.85 -16.42
N VAL A 99 12.73 5.92 -16.25
CA VAL A 99 12.92 7.18 -16.98
C VAL A 99 14.26 7.80 -16.59
N SER A 100 14.54 7.97 -15.30
CA SER A 100 15.80 8.55 -14.82
C SER A 100 17.01 7.73 -15.28
N GLY A 101 16.95 6.41 -15.22
CA GLY A 101 18.01 5.54 -15.71
C GLY A 101 18.21 5.62 -17.23
N THR A 102 17.14 5.85 -17.99
CA THR A 102 17.22 6.05 -19.45
C THR A 102 17.85 7.40 -19.78
N VAL A 103 17.43 8.47 -19.10
CA VAL A 103 17.99 9.82 -19.27
C VAL A 103 19.47 9.83 -18.88
N SER A 104 19.85 9.21 -17.76
CA SER A 104 21.26 9.14 -17.32
C SER A 104 22.14 8.40 -18.33
N ARG A 105 21.66 7.29 -18.92
CA ARG A 105 22.40 6.62 -20.01
C ARG A 105 22.57 7.51 -21.24
N LEU A 106 21.53 8.24 -21.63
CA LEU A 106 21.60 9.16 -22.78
C LEU A 106 22.50 10.36 -22.49
N ALA A 107 22.51 10.87 -21.26
CA ALA A 107 23.37 11.99 -20.84
C ALA A 107 24.86 11.63 -20.80
N ARG A 108 25.20 10.33 -20.77
CA ARG A 108 26.57 9.80 -20.89
C ARG A 108 26.99 9.51 -22.34
N ASP A 109 26.04 9.52 -23.27
CA ASP A 109 26.32 9.17 -24.65
C ASP A 109 27.05 10.32 -25.36
N ASP A 110 28.23 10.03 -25.90
CA ASP A 110 29.08 11.02 -26.56
C ASP A 110 28.36 11.74 -27.72
N GLU A 111 27.55 11.05 -28.51
CA GLU A 111 26.83 11.66 -29.64
C GLU A 111 25.71 12.57 -29.16
N VAL A 112 25.02 12.19 -28.09
CA VAL A 112 24.03 13.06 -27.44
C VAL A 112 24.71 14.30 -26.87
N LEU A 113 25.84 14.16 -26.18
CA LEU A 113 26.61 15.29 -25.63
C LEU A 113 27.09 16.24 -26.74
N LYS A 114 27.64 15.71 -27.85
CA LYS A 114 28.03 16.53 -29.02
C LYS A 114 26.84 17.34 -29.55
N ARG A 115 25.68 16.70 -29.71
CA ARG A 115 24.46 17.36 -30.18
C ARG A 115 23.95 18.41 -29.21
N MET A 116 24.04 18.16 -27.90
CA MET A 116 23.66 19.14 -26.88
C MET A 116 24.57 20.37 -26.94
N ILE A 117 25.89 20.17 -27.02
CA ILE A 117 26.86 21.27 -27.14
C ILE A 117 26.61 22.08 -28.42
N LEU A 118 26.37 21.43 -29.56
CA LEU A 118 26.04 22.11 -30.82
C LEU A 118 24.74 22.90 -30.75
N ALA A 119 23.68 22.30 -30.19
CA ALA A 119 22.38 22.96 -30.07
C ALA A 119 22.49 24.22 -29.20
N VAL A 120 23.30 24.15 -28.14
CA VAL A 120 23.60 25.30 -27.29
C VAL A 120 24.38 26.37 -28.05
N ALA A 121 25.47 25.98 -28.73
CA ALA A 121 26.29 26.91 -29.50
C ALA A 121 25.48 27.64 -30.58
N ALA A 122 24.57 26.93 -31.26
CA ALA A 122 23.68 27.50 -32.26
C ALA A 122 22.70 28.49 -31.63
N ARG A 123 22.09 28.14 -30.49
CA ARG A 123 21.16 29.00 -29.75
C ARG A 123 21.82 30.30 -29.28
N SER A 124 23.05 30.22 -28.79
CA SER A 124 23.82 31.41 -28.36
C SER A 124 24.10 32.37 -29.50
N ARG A 125 24.20 31.89 -30.75
CA ARG A 125 24.34 32.74 -31.95
C ARG A 125 23.02 33.37 -32.41
N GLU A 126 21.88 32.74 -32.12
CA GLU A 126 20.55 33.22 -32.52
C GLU A 126 19.96 34.22 -31.51
N ASP A 127 20.15 33.98 -30.20
CA ASP A 127 19.64 34.86 -29.14
C ASP A 127 20.55 36.10 -28.96
N ALA A 128 21.84 36.00 -29.30
CA ALA A 128 22.74 37.15 -29.41
C ALA A 128 22.61 37.80 -30.79
N GLY A 129 21.71 38.78 -30.90
CA GLY A 129 21.86 39.79 -31.93
C GLY A 129 23.26 40.39 -31.83
N VAL A 130 24.08 40.11 -32.85
CA VAL A 130 25.47 40.59 -33.06
C VAL A 130 25.77 41.89 -32.30
N ASP A 131 26.38 41.79 -31.10
CA ASP A 131 27.39 42.74 -30.56
C ASP A 131 27.74 42.57 -29.07
N ASP A 132 27.06 41.75 -28.26
CA ASP A 132 27.54 41.49 -26.89
C ASP A 132 28.14 40.08 -26.76
N ALA A 133 29.43 40.06 -26.44
CA ALA A 133 30.24 38.88 -26.16
C ALA A 133 29.83 38.23 -24.83
N ALA A 134 28.57 37.78 -24.74
CA ALA A 134 28.10 37.03 -23.58
C ALA A 134 28.94 35.77 -23.45
N VAL A 135 29.85 35.77 -22.47
CA VAL A 135 30.78 34.65 -22.27
C VAL A 135 29.96 33.49 -21.69
N LEU A 136 29.79 32.46 -22.51
CA LEU A 136 29.07 31.25 -22.15
C LEU A 136 30.06 30.20 -21.64
N ASP A 137 29.89 29.72 -20.41
CA ASP A 137 30.65 28.58 -19.91
C ASP A 137 29.83 27.30 -20.04
N VAL A 138 30.39 26.33 -20.77
CA VAL A 138 29.84 24.98 -20.86
C VAL A 138 30.58 24.09 -19.87
N VAL A 139 29.86 23.66 -18.83
CA VAL A 139 30.38 22.75 -17.81
C VAL A 139 30.10 21.31 -18.22
N LEU A 140 31.16 20.55 -18.46
CA LEU A 140 31.12 19.16 -18.92
C LEU A 140 31.28 18.16 -17.75
N PRO A 141 30.71 16.94 -17.84
CA PRO A 141 30.88 15.90 -16.82
C PRO A 141 32.35 15.54 -16.60
N ARG A 142 32.69 15.13 -15.37
CA ARG A 142 34.03 14.60 -15.07
C ARG A 142 34.38 13.35 -15.87
N SER A 143 33.38 12.54 -16.18
CA SER A 143 33.47 11.31 -16.96
C SER A 143 33.80 11.56 -18.43
N THR A 144 33.64 12.79 -18.94
CA THR A 144 34.10 13.15 -20.28
C THR A 144 35.63 13.30 -20.27
N VAL A 145 36.27 12.17 -20.56
CA VAL A 145 37.73 12.09 -20.73
C VAL A 145 38.10 12.97 -21.91
N GLY A 146 38.87 14.05 -21.69
CA GLY A 146 39.33 14.87 -22.81
C GLY A 146 40.13 16.12 -22.48
N LEU A 147 39.71 16.95 -21.52
CA LEU A 147 40.36 18.25 -21.29
C LEU A 147 41.81 18.15 -20.74
N ASP A 148 42.09 17.19 -19.86
CA ASP A 148 43.45 16.97 -19.34
C ASP A 148 44.34 16.16 -20.31
N GLU A 149 43.74 15.30 -21.12
CA GLU A 149 44.44 14.52 -22.14
C GLU A 149 44.82 15.40 -23.34
N LEU A 150 43.97 16.36 -23.73
CA LEU A 150 44.27 17.42 -24.71
C LEU A 150 45.54 18.19 -24.38
N ARG A 151 45.79 18.45 -23.09
CA ARG A 151 46.99 19.16 -22.61
C ARG A 151 48.25 18.29 -22.61
N ARG A 152 48.10 16.97 -22.48
CA ARG A 152 49.22 16.05 -22.28
C ARG A 152 49.64 15.31 -23.55
N LYS A 153 48.70 15.00 -24.45
CA LYS A 153 48.95 14.24 -25.68
C LYS A 153 47.95 14.61 -26.80
N PRO A 154 48.23 15.65 -27.58
CA PRO A 154 47.38 16.07 -28.71
C PRO A 154 47.24 15.00 -29.82
N GLU A 155 48.20 14.07 -29.90
CA GLU A 155 48.38 13.16 -31.03
C GLU A 155 47.63 11.82 -30.90
N GLU A 156 47.04 11.51 -29.73
CA GLU A 156 46.26 10.28 -29.48
C GLU A 156 44.76 10.44 -29.80
N LEU A 157 44.35 11.60 -30.30
CA LEU A 157 42.96 11.89 -30.65
C LEU A 157 42.56 11.11 -31.90
N LYS A 158 41.70 10.11 -31.72
CA LYS A 158 40.98 9.48 -32.83
C LYS A 158 39.95 10.47 -33.37
N GLU A 159 39.95 10.68 -34.70
CA GLU A 159 38.86 11.37 -35.40
C GLU A 159 37.52 10.73 -34.99
N GLY A 160 36.57 11.56 -34.54
CA GLY A 160 35.25 11.12 -34.08
C GLY A 160 35.06 11.00 -32.57
N SER A 161 36.09 11.17 -31.74
CA SER A 161 35.91 11.24 -30.27
C SER A 161 35.24 12.55 -29.80
N LEU A 162 34.53 12.54 -28.66
CA LEU A 162 33.95 13.75 -28.05
C LEU A 162 35.03 14.82 -27.79
N THR A 163 36.21 14.41 -27.38
CA THR A 163 37.36 15.30 -27.13
C THR A 163 37.87 15.99 -28.39
N HIS A 164 38.04 15.24 -29.48
CA HIS A 164 38.41 15.81 -30.77
C HIS A 164 37.32 16.77 -31.27
N PHE A 165 36.06 16.39 -31.10
CA PHE A 165 34.92 17.23 -31.46
C PHE A 165 34.88 18.52 -30.64
N VAL A 166 35.02 18.45 -29.32
CA VAL A 166 35.07 19.63 -28.45
C VAL A 166 36.30 20.49 -28.77
N ALA A 167 37.45 19.92 -29.08
CA ALA A 167 38.64 20.69 -29.47
C ALA A 167 38.45 21.41 -30.82
N ALA A 168 37.88 20.72 -31.82
CA ALA A 168 37.57 21.29 -33.13
C ALA A 168 36.46 22.35 -33.05
N ALA A 169 35.40 22.07 -32.28
CA ALA A 169 34.30 22.98 -32.05
C ALA A 169 34.75 24.18 -31.20
N ALA A 170 35.59 23.98 -30.17
CA ALA A 170 36.15 25.07 -29.36
C ALA A 170 36.99 26.03 -30.19
N ALA A 171 37.73 25.57 -31.21
CA ALA A 171 38.49 26.48 -32.08
C ALA A 171 37.59 27.49 -32.83
N GLU A 172 36.38 27.08 -33.20
CA GLU A 172 35.36 27.95 -33.81
C GLU A 172 34.57 28.71 -32.73
N MET A 173 34.15 28.04 -31.66
CA MET A 173 33.29 28.59 -30.58
C MET A 173 34.01 29.55 -29.62
N LEU A 174 35.35 29.45 -29.50
CA LEU A 174 36.16 30.44 -28.77
C LEU A 174 36.14 31.80 -29.46
N ARG A 175 35.94 31.84 -30.79
CA ARG A 175 35.72 33.09 -31.52
C ARG A 175 34.35 33.71 -31.20
N ASP A 176 33.43 32.92 -30.67
CA ASP A 176 32.08 33.33 -30.28
C ASP A 176 31.92 33.49 -28.76
N GLY A 177 33.01 33.49 -27.98
CA GLY A 177 32.97 33.74 -26.53
C GLY A 177 32.56 32.53 -25.67
N VAL A 178 32.56 31.30 -26.19
CA VAL A 178 32.23 30.11 -25.39
C VAL A 178 33.48 29.51 -24.74
N THR A 179 33.45 29.28 -23.43
CA THR A 179 34.50 28.56 -22.70
C THR A 179 33.99 27.21 -22.16
N PHE A 180 34.92 26.30 -21.86
CA PHE A 180 34.60 24.97 -21.37
C PHE A 180 35.23 24.74 -19.99
N GLU A 181 34.42 24.28 -19.05
CA GLU A 181 34.85 23.91 -17.71
C GLU A 181 34.49 22.46 -17.40
N ARG A 182 35.13 21.88 -16.38
CA ARG A 182 34.78 20.55 -15.88
C ARG A 182 33.93 20.68 -14.62
N ALA A 183 32.87 19.88 -14.52
CA ALA A 183 32.01 19.80 -13.36
C ALA A 183 32.77 19.43 -12.08
N GLY A 184 32.36 20.06 -10.96
CA GLY A 184 32.84 19.75 -9.61
C GLY A 184 32.17 18.52 -9.00
N ASP A 185 31.17 17.95 -9.65
CA ASP A 185 30.36 16.82 -9.19
C ASP A 185 30.28 15.72 -10.25
N ASP A 186 29.59 14.64 -9.91
CA ASP A 186 29.49 13.42 -10.72
C ASP A 186 28.18 13.37 -11.54
N ALA A 187 27.55 14.51 -11.78
CA ALA A 187 26.38 14.60 -12.64
C ALA A 187 26.79 14.37 -14.11
N ASP A 188 25.96 13.60 -14.83
CA ASP A 188 26.11 13.42 -16.28
C ASP A 188 25.30 14.50 -17.02
N GLY A 189 25.57 14.73 -18.30
CA GLY A 189 24.99 15.85 -19.06
C GLY A 189 25.77 17.16 -18.91
N ILE A 190 25.21 18.30 -19.32
CA ILE A 190 25.96 19.57 -19.35
C ILE A 190 25.26 20.66 -18.56
N ARG A 191 26.02 21.65 -18.09
CA ARG A 191 25.45 22.91 -17.60
C ARG A 191 25.97 24.07 -18.40
N LEU A 192 25.14 25.09 -18.54
CA LEU A 192 25.47 26.32 -19.23
C LEU A 192 25.41 27.44 -18.23
N VAL A 193 26.46 28.26 -18.16
CA VAL A 193 26.54 29.40 -17.26
C VAL A 193 26.79 30.64 -18.12
N LEU A 194 25.86 31.59 -18.10
CA LEU A 194 26.06 32.90 -18.71
C LEU A 194 26.65 33.81 -17.64
N LYS A 195 27.90 34.22 -17.83
CA LYS A 195 28.65 35.01 -16.82
C LYS A 195 28.01 36.38 -16.54
N ASP A 196 27.44 37.02 -17.55
CA ASP A 196 26.96 38.40 -17.44
C ASP A 196 25.55 38.51 -16.84
N GLU A 197 24.73 37.46 -16.98
CA GLU A 197 23.34 37.46 -16.52
C GLU A 197 23.09 36.58 -15.28
N GLY A 198 24.11 35.86 -14.80
CA GLY A 198 23.96 34.91 -13.69
C GLY A 198 23.00 33.76 -13.99
N LEU A 199 22.73 33.51 -15.27
CA LEU A 199 21.80 32.48 -15.73
C LEU A 199 22.52 31.13 -15.80
N VAL A 200 21.96 30.12 -15.14
CA VAL A 200 22.42 28.73 -15.24
C VAL A 200 21.33 27.88 -15.87
N VAL A 201 21.64 27.25 -17.00
CA VAL A 201 20.79 26.23 -17.62
C VAL A 201 21.36 24.87 -17.26
N ASP A 202 20.64 24.14 -16.42
CA ASP A 202 21.01 22.80 -16.00
C ASP A 202 20.40 21.74 -16.93
N LEU A 203 21.24 21.12 -17.76
CA LEU A 203 20.87 20.01 -18.65
C LEU A 203 21.52 18.71 -18.17
N THR A 204 21.74 18.56 -16.87
CA THR A 204 22.20 17.30 -16.28
C THR A 204 21.13 16.22 -16.36
N ASP A 205 21.56 14.97 -16.26
CA ASP A 205 20.68 13.81 -16.25
C ASP A 205 19.54 13.91 -15.23
N ARG A 206 19.85 14.38 -14.02
CA ARG A 206 18.86 14.60 -12.95
C ARG A 206 17.86 15.69 -13.32
N ALA A 207 18.34 16.86 -13.75
CA ALA A 207 17.48 17.99 -14.08
C ALA A 207 16.51 17.66 -15.24
N VAL A 208 17.03 16.99 -16.28
CA VAL A 208 16.23 16.55 -17.43
C VAL A 208 15.25 15.45 -17.04
N ALA A 209 15.67 14.45 -16.24
CA ALA A 209 14.78 13.40 -15.76
C ALA A 209 13.62 13.99 -14.92
N ASP A 210 13.92 14.89 -14.00
CA ASP A 210 12.91 15.56 -13.18
C ASP A 210 11.95 16.41 -14.01
N MET A 211 12.45 17.12 -15.03
CA MET A 211 11.61 17.85 -15.97
C MET A 211 10.66 16.92 -16.74
N ILE A 212 11.18 15.82 -17.29
CA ILE A 212 10.37 14.84 -18.02
C ILE A 212 9.32 14.22 -17.08
N LEU A 213 9.72 13.82 -15.87
CA LEU A 213 8.83 13.19 -14.89
C LEU A 213 7.73 14.13 -14.41
N ARG A 214 7.99 15.44 -14.27
CA ARG A 214 6.94 16.44 -13.98
C ARG A 214 5.79 16.41 -14.99
N HIS A 215 6.07 16.05 -16.25
CA HIS A 215 5.05 15.95 -17.29
C HIS A 215 4.49 14.53 -17.48
N LEU A 216 5.33 13.49 -17.30
CA LEU A 216 4.92 12.11 -17.53
C LEU A 216 4.24 11.46 -16.32
N GLN A 217 4.66 11.77 -15.09
CA GLN A 217 4.07 11.15 -13.89
C GLN A 217 2.55 11.40 -13.77
N PRO A 218 2.02 12.62 -13.98
CA PRO A 218 0.57 12.84 -13.92
C PRO A 218 -0.20 11.98 -14.93
N ARG A 219 0.33 11.84 -16.15
CA ARG A 219 -0.29 11.03 -17.21
C ARG A 219 -0.21 9.53 -16.90
N PHE A 220 0.92 9.07 -16.39
CA PHE A 220 1.10 7.68 -15.97
C PHE A 220 0.14 7.32 -14.84
N ARG A 221 -0.04 8.20 -13.84
CA ARG A 221 -1.04 8.00 -12.78
C ARG A 221 -2.47 7.96 -13.33
N ALA A 222 -2.81 8.86 -14.24
CA ALA A 222 -4.14 8.87 -14.87
C ALA A 222 -4.43 7.57 -15.65
N LEU A 223 -3.41 6.98 -16.30
CA LEU A 223 -3.52 5.65 -16.93
C LEU A 223 -3.76 4.54 -15.90
N LEU A 224 -3.03 4.54 -14.77
CA LEU A 224 -3.24 3.58 -13.68
C LEU A 224 -4.60 3.73 -12.98
N GLU A 225 -5.20 4.92 -13.05
CA GLU A 225 -6.53 5.21 -12.51
C GLU A 225 -7.65 4.88 -13.50
N GLY A 226 -7.32 4.50 -14.75
CA GLY A 226 -8.30 4.22 -15.80
C GLY A 226 -9.03 5.47 -16.30
N VAL A 227 -8.49 6.66 -16.04
CA VAL A 227 -9.09 7.96 -16.43
C VAL A 227 -8.74 8.30 -17.89
N VAL A 228 -7.70 7.69 -18.43
CA VAL A 228 -7.30 7.79 -19.84
C VAL A 228 -7.49 6.42 -20.47
N SER A 229 -8.56 6.28 -21.25
CA SER A 229 -8.83 5.13 -22.13
C SER A 229 -9.12 5.63 -23.54
#